data_AF-A0A964Y5N5-F1
#
_entry.id   AF-A0A964Y5N5-F1
#
_cell.length_a   1.000
_cell.length_b   1.000
_cell.length_c   1.000
_cell.angle_alpha   90.00
_cell.angle_beta   90.00
_cell.angle_gamma   90.00
#
_symmetry.space_group_name_H-M   'P 1'
#
loop_
_entity.id
_entity.type
_entity.pdbx_description
1 polymer ?
#
loop_
_entity_poly.entity_id
_entity_poly.type
_entity_poly.pdbx_seq_one_letter_code
_entity_poly.pdbx_strand_id
1 'polypeptide(L)'
;MAVSLKELGGVFFVIYFSSCQFYSSVEPPKPSIHQAYLSECNFQADSKKHFFDQFQDEYLIEILRLAVKNNQDLQIALERIHEAEFFYGVEASKSYPSVSVDVDAQRTRSS
;
A
#
# COMPACT_ATOMS: atom_id res chain seq x y z
N MET A 1 12.89 38.13 9.92
CA MET A 1 12.15 37.82 11.16
C MET A 1 12.80 36.59 11.79
N ALA A 2 13.45 36.75 12.96
CA ALA A 2 14.08 35.63 13.66
C ALA A 2 13.05 34.98 14.59
N VAL A 3 12.62 33.76 14.28
CA VAL A 3 11.73 32.98 15.16
C VAL A 3 12.59 32.38 16.28
N SER A 4 12.25 32.68 17.53
CA SER A 4 13.00 32.26 18.71
C SER A 4 12.92 30.73 18.91
N LEU A 5 14.03 30.08 19.27
CA LEU A 5 14.09 28.63 19.54
C LEU A 5 13.04 28.15 20.56
N LYS A 6 12.60 29.04 21.46
CA LYS A 6 11.59 28.79 22.48
C LYS A 6 10.17 28.64 21.91
N GLU A 7 9.87 29.37 20.82
CA GLU A 7 8.59 29.29 20.10
C GLU A 7 8.49 27.97 19.31
N LEU A 8 9.61 27.53 18.73
CA LEU A 8 9.69 26.26 17.99
C LEU A 8 9.42 25.04 18.89
N GLY A 9 9.92 25.08 20.14
CA GLY A 9 9.68 24.03 21.14
C GLY A 9 8.22 23.93 21.56
N GLY A 10 7.51 25.06 21.63
CA GLY A 10 6.07 25.09 21.94
C GLY A 10 5.21 24.46 20.85
N VAL A 11 5.52 24.74 19.58
CA VAL A 11 4.80 24.17 18.43
C VAL A 11 4.98 22.65 18.35
N PHE A 12 6.21 22.16 18.56
CA PHE A 12 6.49 20.71 18.56
C PHE A 12 5.71 19.96 19.66
N PHE A 13 5.57 20.58 20.84
CA PHE A 13 4.83 20.00 21.96
C PHE A 13 3.32 19.90 21.66
N VAL A 14 2.71 20.92 21.04
CA VAL A 14 1.28 20.91 20.69
C VAL A 14 0.95 19.84 19.64
N ILE A 15 1.82 19.64 18.66
CA ILE A 15 1.65 18.61 17.63
C ILE A 15 1.66 17.21 18.26
N TYR A 16 2.60 16.96 19.20
CA TYR A 16 2.74 15.67 19.88
C TYR A 16 1.50 15.25 20.67
N PHE A 17 0.81 16.20 21.34
CA PHE A 17 -0.35 15.88 22.18
C PHE A 17 -1.68 15.77 21.42
N SER A 18 -1.75 16.19 20.16
CA SER A 18 -3.00 16.17 19.37
C SER A 18 -3.24 14.87 18.58
N SER A 19 -2.28 13.94 18.56
CA SER A 19 -2.33 12.75 17.70
C SER A 19 -3.03 11.56 18.37
N CYS A 20 -4.35 11.63 18.58
CA CYS A 20 -5.17 10.47 18.95
C CYS A 20 -5.86 9.93 17.68
N GLN A 21 -5.44 8.75 17.20
CA GLN A 21 -6.08 8.13 16.03
C GLN A 21 -7.09 7.08 16.48
N PHE A 22 -8.34 7.22 16.01
CA PHE A 22 -9.41 6.25 16.24
C PHE A 22 -9.53 5.34 15.00
N TYR A 23 -8.88 4.18 15.06
CA TYR A 23 -8.98 3.16 14.01
C TYR A 23 -9.96 2.07 14.46
N SER A 24 -11.01 1.82 13.68
CA SER A 24 -11.96 0.74 13.98
C SER A 24 -11.37 -0.61 13.57
N SER A 25 -11.51 -1.61 14.43
CA SER A 25 -11.17 -2.99 14.07
C SER A 25 -11.98 -3.42 12.84
N VAL A 26 -11.30 -3.89 11.81
CA VAL A 26 -11.94 -4.43 10.60
C VAL A 26 -12.24 -5.90 10.85
N GLU A 27 -13.50 -6.23 11.11
CA GLU A 27 -13.95 -7.63 11.12
C GLU A 27 -14.26 -8.08 9.68
N PRO A 28 -13.71 -9.24 9.24
CA PRO A 28 -14.00 -9.75 7.91
C PRO A 28 -15.49 -10.14 7.80
N PRO A 29 -16.14 -9.86 6.66
CA PRO A 29 -17.53 -10.24 6.47
C PRO A 29 -17.67 -11.77 6.46
N LYS A 30 -18.77 -12.26 7.02
CA LYS A 30 -19.13 -13.69 6.90
C LYS A 30 -19.47 -13.98 5.43
N PRO A 31 -18.87 -14.99 4.80
CA PRO A 31 -19.12 -15.29 3.40
C PRO A 31 -20.56 -15.81 3.21
N SER A 32 -21.19 -15.45 2.10
CA SER A 32 -22.58 -15.80 1.78
C SER A 32 -22.76 -17.20 1.18
N ILE A 33 -21.69 -18.01 1.18
CA ILE A 33 -21.71 -19.36 0.63
C ILE A 33 -22.32 -20.35 1.62
N HIS A 34 -22.99 -21.38 1.09
CA HIS A 34 -23.65 -22.39 1.89
C HIS A 34 -22.63 -23.20 2.71
N GLN A 35 -22.91 -23.37 4.01
CA GLN A 35 -21.93 -23.90 4.97
C GLN A 35 -21.51 -25.36 4.72
N ALA A 36 -22.31 -26.13 3.99
CA ALA A 36 -21.95 -27.49 3.55
C ALA A 36 -20.65 -27.52 2.72
N TYR A 37 -20.46 -26.55 1.81
CA TYR A 37 -19.23 -26.42 1.02
C TYR A 37 -18.01 -26.04 1.88
N LEU A 38 -18.23 -25.38 3.03
CA LEU A 38 -17.18 -25.05 3.98
C LEU A 38 -16.75 -26.27 4.80
N SER A 39 -17.67 -27.17 5.14
CA SER A 39 -17.39 -28.38 5.94
C SER A 39 -16.80 -29.55 5.15
N GLU A 40 -17.09 -29.65 3.86
CA GLU A 40 -16.54 -30.70 2.97
C GLU A 40 -15.16 -30.35 2.41
N CYS A 41 -14.77 -29.08 2.50
CA CYS A 41 -13.39 -28.66 2.35
C CYS A 41 -12.57 -29.16 3.55
N ASN A 42 -12.18 -30.43 3.53
CA ASN A 42 -10.86 -30.85 4.04
C ASN A 42 -9.75 -30.26 3.14
N PHE A 43 -9.87 -28.97 2.81
CA PHE A 43 -8.78 -28.17 2.33
C PHE A 43 -7.92 -27.96 3.58
N GLN A 44 -7.11 -28.95 3.91
CA GLN A 44 -5.77 -28.63 4.38
C GLN A 44 -5.25 -27.72 3.29
N ALA A 45 -5.42 -26.42 3.52
CA ALA A 45 -4.82 -25.40 2.70
C ALA A 45 -3.35 -25.76 2.75
N ASP A 46 -2.90 -26.47 1.73
CA ASP A 46 -1.52 -26.83 1.54
C ASP A 46 -0.85 -25.57 1.01
N SER A 47 -1.04 -24.47 1.75
CA SER A 47 -0.45 -23.15 1.58
C SER A 47 1.06 -23.21 1.72
N LYS A 48 1.59 -24.37 2.16
CA LYS A 48 3.00 -24.68 2.24
C LYS A 48 3.54 -25.42 1.02
N LYS A 49 2.70 -26.00 0.16
CA LYS A 49 3.18 -26.70 -1.02
C LYS A 49 3.40 -25.72 -2.16
N HIS A 50 4.62 -25.71 -2.67
CA HIS A 50 5.01 -24.84 -3.77
C HIS A 50 4.21 -25.24 -5.03
N PHE A 51 3.70 -24.26 -5.77
CA PHE A 51 2.78 -24.47 -6.91
C PHE A 51 3.34 -25.47 -7.93
N PHE A 52 4.65 -25.38 -8.21
CA PHE A 52 5.30 -26.24 -9.20
C PHE A 52 5.42 -27.71 -8.74
N ASP A 53 5.40 -27.99 -7.44
CA ASP A 53 5.53 -29.34 -6.87
C ASP A 53 4.24 -30.18 -7.02
N GLN A 54 3.22 -29.60 -7.65
CA GLN A 54 1.96 -30.27 -7.98
C GLN A 54 2.05 -31.02 -9.32
N PHE A 55 3.04 -30.70 -10.15
CA PHE A 55 3.23 -31.28 -11.47
C PHE A 55 4.40 -32.27 -11.45
N GLN A 56 4.24 -33.40 -12.14
CA GLN A 56 5.28 -34.44 -12.27
C GLN A 56 6.04 -34.35 -13.60
N ASP A 57 5.54 -33.57 -14.55
CA ASP A 57 6.12 -33.41 -15.89
C ASP A 57 7.12 -32.24 -15.89
N GLU A 58 8.41 -32.56 -16.07
CA GLU A 58 9.49 -31.56 -16.09
C GLU A 58 9.37 -30.59 -17.27
N TYR A 59 8.88 -31.06 -18.43
CA TYR A 59 8.72 -30.20 -19.60
C TYR A 59 7.59 -29.18 -19.38
N LEU A 60 6.49 -29.62 -18.76
CA LEU A 60 5.42 -28.70 -18.35
C LEU A 60 5.93 -27.66 -17.35
N ILE A 61 6.72 -28.08 -16.37
CA ILE A 61 7.31 -27.17 -15.38
C ILE A 61 8.21 -26.12 -16.06
N GLU A 62 9.01 -26.50 -17.05
CA GLU A 62 9.84 -25.57 -17.83
C GLU A 62 8.99 -24.53 -18.57
N ILE A 63 7.94 -24.96 -19.27
CA ILE A 63 7.00 -24.06 -19.95
C ILE A 63 6.34 -23.12 -18.94
N LEU A 64 5.89 -23.62 -17.78
CA LEU A 64 5.27 -22.80 -16.75
C LEU A 64 6.24 -21.75 -16.19
N ARG A 65 7.51 -22.10 -15.96
CA ARG A 65 8.54 -21.14 -15.53
C ARG A 65 8.76 -20.07 -16.59
N LEU A 66 8.82 -20.44 -17.87
CA LEU A 66 8.93 -19.51 -18.98
C LEU A 66 7.69 -18.60 -19.10
N ALA A 67 6.50 -19.17 -18.88
CA ALA A 67 5.25 -18.42 -18.88
C ALA A 67 5.23 -17.41 -17.74
N VAL A 68 5.49 -17.82 -16.49
CA VAL A 68 5.50 -16.89 -15.35
C VAL A 68 6.52 -15.76 -15.54
N LYS A 69 7.69 -16.06 -16.13
CA LYS A 69 8.73 -15.05 -16.37
C LYS A 69 8.37 -14.05 -17.47
N ASN A 70 7.73 -14.50 -18.55
CA ASN A 70 7.54 -13.70 -19.76
C ASN A 70 6.08 -13.29 -20.02
N ASN A 71 5.15 -13.66 -19.15
CA ASN A 71 3.74 -13.33 -19.30
C ASN A 71 3.53 -11.82 -19.07
N GLN A 72 3.08 -11.14 -20.11
CA GLN A 72 2.83 -9.70 -20.10
C GLN A 72 1.70 -9.30 -19.15
N ASP A 73 0.67 -10.13 -18.99
CA ASP A 73 -0.42 -9.86 -18.05
C ASP A 73 0.08 -9.88 -16.61
N LEU A 74 1.01 -10.78 -16.27
CA LEU A 74 1.64 -10.80 -14.94
C LEU A 74 2.51 -9.56 -14.72
N GLN A 75 3.21 -9.09 -15.74
CA GLN A 75 3.98 -7.84 -15.67
C GLN A 75 3.06 -6.64 -15.44
N ILE A 76 1.96 -6.54 -16.20
CA ILE A 76 0.96 -5.48 -16.01
C ILE A 76 0.34 -5.55 -14.61
N ALA A 77 0.03 -6.75 -14.11
CA ALA A 77 -0.49 -6.93 -12.76
C ALA A 77 0.51 -6.47 -11.69
N LEU A 78 1.80 -6.73 -11.89
CA LEU A 78 2.87 -6.26 -11.00
C LEU A 78 3.01 -4.74 -11.02
N GLU A 79 2.93 -4.09 -12.19
CA GLU A 79 2.95 -2.63 -12.29
C GLU A 79 1.75 -1.98 -11.57
N ARG A 80 0.57 -2.62 -11.57
CA ARG A 80 -0.58 -2.14 -10.79
C ARG A 80 -0.35 -2.20 -9.28
N ILE A 81 0.45 -3.15 -8.80
CA ILE A 81 0.84 -3.21 -7.39
C ILE A 81 1.75 -2.02 -7.09
N HIS A 82 2.74 -1.74 -7.94
CA HIS A 82 3.62 -0.58 -7.77
C HIS A 82 2.86 0.75 -7.85
N GLU A 83 1.87 0.86 -8.73
CA GLU A 83 0.97 2.01 -8.78
C GLU A 83 0.22 2.19 -7.45
N ALA A 84 -0.33 1.11 -6.88
CA ALA A 84 -1.01 1.16 -5.59
C ALA A 84 -0.04 1.53 -4.44
N GLU A 85 1.19 1.02 -4.45
CA GLU A 85 2.23 1.39 -3.48
C GLU A 85 2.61 2.87 -3.59
N PHE A 86 2.73 3.39 -4.82
CA PHE A 86 2.97 4.82 -5.06
C PHE A 86 1.85 5.67 -4.49
N PHE A 87 0.58 5.34 -4.79
CA PHE A 87 -0.57 6.07 -4.26
C PHE A 87 -0.63 5.99 -2.74
N TYR A 88 -0.37 4.81 -2.16
CA TYR A 88 -0.27 4.67 -0.71
C TYR A 88 0.80 5.59 -0.12
N GLY A 89 1.98 5.68 -0.74
CA GLY A 89 3.04 6.59 -0.33
C GLY A 89 2.65 8.07 -0.40
N VAL A 90 1.97 8.47 -1.49
CA VAL A 90 1.42 9.83 -1.64
C VAL A 90 0.40 10.15 -0.56
N GLU A 91 -0.55 9.24 -0.28
CA GLU A 91 -1.55 9.43 0.77
C GLU A 91 -0.92 9.47 2.16
N ALA A 92 0.03 8.58 2.44
CA ALA A 92 0.78 8.57 3.70
C ALA A 92 1.57 9.87 3.90
N SER A 93 2.13 10.45 2.84
CA SER A 93 2.88 11.71 2.89
C SER A 93 2.05 12.89 3.40
N LYS A 94 0.72 12.87 3.20
CA LYS A 94 -0.19 13.91 3.70
C LYS A 94 -0.24 13.99 5.23
N SER A 95 0.22 12.95 5.93
CA SER A 95 0.35 12.97 7.39
C SER A 95 1.58 13.76 7.87
N TYR A 96 2.46 14.18 6.96
CA TYR A 96 3.66 14.94 7.25
C TYR A 96 3.57 16.36 6.66
N PRO A 97 4.20 17.37 7.29
CA PRO A 97 4.24 18.72 6.74
C PRO A 97 5.11 18.77 5.47
N SER A 98 4.62 19.41 4.41
CA SER A 98 5.38 19.67 3.19
C SER A 98 6.36 20.83 3.41
N VAL A 99 7.60 20.68 2.93
CA VAL A 99 8.59 21.76 2.92
C VAL A 99 8.82 22.19 1.47
N SER A 100 8.37 23.40 1.10
CA SER A 100 8.62 24.03 -0.20
C SER A 100 9.31 25.38 -0.02
N VAL A 101 10.04 25.81 -1.04
CA VAL A 101 10.58 27.17 -1.14
C VAL A 101 9.93 27.82 -2.35
N ASP A 102 9.05 28.77 -2.10
CA ASP A 102 8.31 29.51 -3.12
C ASP A 102 8.86 30.94 -3.21
N VAL A 103 9.22 31.38 -4.41
CA VAL A 103 9.69 32.74 -4.70
C VAL A 103 8.69 33.40 -5.64
N ASP A 104 7.92 34.35 -5.12
CA ASP A 104 6.94 35.13 -5.89
C ASP A 104 7.43 36.57 -6.10
N ALA A 105 7.22 37.11 -7.30
CA ALA A 105 7.57 38.48 -7.66
C ALA A 105 6.41 39.12 -8.43
N GLN A 106 5.57 39.89 -7.73
CA GLN A 106 4.42 40.55 -8.32
C GLN A 106 4.65 42.07 -8.48
N ARG A 107 4.37 42.61 -9.67
CA ARG A 107 4.39 44.06 -9.93
C ARG A 107 2.98 44.54 -10.29
N THR A 108 2.37 45.31 -9.40
CA THR A 108 1.04 45.89 -9.61
C THR A 108 1.16 47.35 -9.97
N ARG A 109 0.50 47.79 -11.06
CA ARG A 109 0.39 49.21 -11.43
C ARG A 109 -1.04 49.67 -11.12
N SER A 110 -1.22 50.49 -10.09
CA SER A 110 -2.49 51.22 -9.90
C SER A 110 -2.51 52.44 -10.79
N SER A 111 -3.61 52.61 -11.52
CA SER A 111 -3.85 53.77 -12.38
C SER A 111 -4.68 54.82 -11.67
#